data_AF-J0KPD8-F1
#
_entry.id   AF-J0KPD8-F1
#
_cell.length_a   1.000
_cell.length_b   1.000
_cell.length_c   1.000
_cell.angle_alpha   90.00
_cell.angle_beta   90.00
_cell.angle_gamma   90.00
#
_symmetry.space_group_name_H-M   'P 1'
#
loop_
_entity.id
_entity.type
_entity.pdbx_description
1 polymer ?
#
loop_
_entity_poly.entity_id
_entity_poly.type
_entity_poly.pdbx_seq_one_letter_code
_entity_poly.pdbx_strand_id
1 'polypeptide(L)'
;MPLNYLDFDYSEDYEGTGTFDAMAAASPAQLPAVQAEVAQVLAWAHVQFPGTQGPADEGGEWDYDLSAVQEVATPLALAFDSASGTIAVHAGTPAPARTTVTLSISGGSAFCGALREAFGVD
;
A
#
# COMPACT_ATOMS: atom_id res chain seq x y z
N MET A 1 -0.85 12.08 -13.71
CA MET A 1 -1.68 10.96 -14.23
C MET A 1 -2.32 10.33 -13.01
N PRO A 2 -3.63 10.06 -12.99
CA PRO A 2 -4.25 9.44 -11.82
C PRO A 2 -3.73 8.01 -11.63
N LEU A 3 -3.49 7.65 -10.39
CA LEU A 3 -3.19 6.28 -9.95
C LEU A 3 -4.51 5.49 -9.95
N ASN A 4 -4.48 4.24 -10.40
CA ASN A 4 -5.66 3.39 -10.53
C ASN A 4 -5.70 2.27 -9.48
N TYR A 5 -4.55 1.94 -8.90
CA TYR A 5 -4.39 0.87 -7.93
C TYR A 5 -3.91 1.37 -6.57
N LEU A 6 -3.05 2.38 -6.55
CA LEU A 6 -2.62 3.01 -5.31
C LEU A 6 -3.67 4.03 -4.86
N ASP A 7 -4.37 3.68 -3.79
CA ASP A 7 -5.23 4.57 -3.04
C ASP A 7 -4.53 4.87 -1.71
N PHE A 8 -4.29 6.15 -1.44
CA PHE A 8 -3.48 6.58 -0.32
C PHE A 8 -4.36 7.10 0.81
N ASP A 9 -4.17 6.53 2.00
CA ASP A 9 -4.66 7.07 3.24
C ASP A 9 -3.60 7.98 3.86
N TYR A 10 -3.96 9.23 4.17
CA TYR A 10 -3.06 10.21 4.78
C TYR A 10 -3.18 10.24 6.31
N SER A 11 -2.03 10.33 6.98
CA SER A 11 -1.93 10.65 8.41
C SER A 11 -0.80 11.64 8.66
N GLU A 12 -0.87 12.41 9.76
CA GLU A 12 0.18 13.34 10.18
C GLU A 12 0.52 13.08 11.65
N ASP A 13 1.81 13.04 11.97
CA ASP A 13 2.28 12.91 13.36
C ASP A 13 2.34 14.28 14.08
N TYR A 14 2.75 14.27 15.34
CA TYR A 14 2.84 15.50 16.15
C TYR A 14 4.04 16.39 15.78
N GLU A 15 4.98 15.90 14.96
CA GLU A 15 6.17 16.61 14.51
C GLU A 15 5.94 17.28 13.14
N GLY A 16 4.78 17.06 12.53
CA GLY A 16 4.39 17.61 11.23
C GLY A 16 4.88 16.78 10.05
N THR A 17 5.28 15.53 10.29
CA THR A 17 5.58 14.56 9.24
C THR A 17 4.29 13.92 8.78
N GLY A 18 3.99 14.09 7.49
CA GLY A 18 2.86 13.42 6.86
C GLY A 18 3.28 12.08 6.27
N THR A 19 2.42 11.07 6.42
CA THR A 19 2.59 9.73 5.85
C THR A 19 1.40 9.42 4.96
N PHE A 20 1.67 8.94 3.76
CA PHE A 20 0.69 8.40 2.83
C PHE A 20 0.89 6.88 2.76
N ASP A 21 -0.13 6.14 3.14
CA ASP A 21 -0.14 4.68 3.13
C ASP A 21 -1.06 4.16 2.03
N ALA A 22 -0.52 3.34 1.12
CA ALA A 22 -1.32 2.65 0.10
C ALA A 22 -1.13 1.14 0.21
N MET A 23 -2.24 0.40 0.14
CA MET A 23 -2.23 -1.06 0.10
C MET A 23 -3.06 -1.58 -1.07
N ALA A 24 -2.41 -2.31 -1.98
CA ALA A 24 -3.03 -2.84 -3.18
C ALA A 24 -2.90 -4.37 -3.25
N ALA A 25 -4.02 -5.07 -3.06
CA ALA A 25 -4.10 -6.52 -3.27
C ALA A 25 -4.37 -6.84 -4.75
N ALA A 26 -3.37 -7.34 -5.47
CA ALA A 26 -3.44 -7.60 -6.90
C ALA A 26 -3.51 -9.09 -7.24
N SER A 27 -4.27 -9.42 -8.29
CA SER A 27 -4.11 -10.70 -8.98
C SER A 27 -2.80 -10.73 -9.78
N PRO A 28 -2.32 -11.91 -10.23
CA PRO A 28 -1.09 -12.01 -11.02
C PRO A 28 -1.13 -11.17 -12.31
N ALA A 29 -2.32 -10.99 -12.90
CA ALA A 29 -2.50 -10.19 -14.10
C ALA A 29 -2.45 -8.67 -13.83
N GLN A 30 -2.77 -8.23 -12.61
CA GLN A 30 -2.78 -6.81 -12.22
C GLN A 30 -1.47 -6.37 -11.60
N LEU A 31 -0.69 -7.29 -11.04
CA LEU A 31 0.54 -6.98 -10.29
C LEU A 31 1.53 -6.10 -11.08
N PRO A 32 1.79 -6.30 -12.38
CA PRO A 32 2.68 -5.42 -13.13
C PRO A 32 2.20 -3.96 -13.19
N ALA A 33 0.89 -3.72 -13.20
CA ALA A 33 0.33 -2.38 -13.21
C ALA A 33 0.48 -1.69 -11.85
N VAL A 34 0.27 -2.43 -10.74
CA VAL A 34 0.53 -1.92 -9.38
C VAL A 34 2.01 -1.55 -9.22
N GLN A 35 2.91 -2.42 -9.67
CA GLN A 35 4.36 -2.16 -9.62
C GLN A 35 4.76 -0.94 -10.44
N ALA A 36 4.11 -0.70 -11.59
CA ALA A 36 4.36 0.47 -12.41
C ALA A 36 3.92 1.77 -11.70
N GLU A 37 2.79 1.76 -10.99
CA GLU A 37 2.33 2.91 -10.20
C GLU A 37 3.25 3.19 -9.01
N VAL A 38 3.67 2.16 -8.27
CA VAL A 38 4.67 2.31 -7.19
C VAL A 38 5.97 2.89 -7.73
N ALA A 39 6.48 2.34 -8.84
CA ALA A 39 7.70 2.84 -9.48
C ALA A 39 7.55 4.29 -9.95
N GLN A 40 6.37 4.68 -10.44
CA GLN A 40 6.08 6.04 -10.85
C GLN A 40 6.16 7.02 -9.68
N VAL A 41 5.55 6.69 -8.53
CA VAL A 41 5.58 7.53 -7.33
C VAL A 41 7.00 7.68 -6.79
N LEU A 42 7.73 6.57 -6.64
CA LEU A 42 9.09 6.58 -6.11
C LEU A 42 10.08 7.27 -7.05
N ALA A 43 9.97 7.04 -8.36
CA ALA A 43 10.80 7.73 -9.35
C ALA A 43 10.53 9.24 -9.35
N TRP A 44 9.26 9.66 -9.21
CA TRP A 44 8.91 11.07 -9.07
C TRP A 44 9.54 11.68 -7.82
N ALA A 45 9.46 11.01 -6.67
CA ALA A 45 10.02 11.50 -5.41
C ALA A 45 11.54 11.72 -5.53
N HIS A 46 12.26 10.75 -6.07
CA HIS A 46 13.70 10.89 -6.33
C HIS A 46 14.08 12.02 -7.30
N VAL A 47 13.21 12.33 -8.27
CA VAL A 47 13.44 13.43 -9.23
C VAL A 47 13.13 14.79 -8.61
N GLN A 48 12.06 14.91 -7.82
CA GLN A 48 11.65 16.18 -7.22
C GLN A 48 12.47 16.55 -5.97
N PHE A 49 12.89 15.55 -5.20
CA PHE A 49 13.60 15.70 -3.93
C PHE A 49 14.95 14.94 -3.98
N PRO A 50 15.87 15.35 -4.87
CA PRO A 50 17.10 14.61 -5.11
C PRO A 50 18.06 14.71 -3.92
N GLY A 51 18.53 13.57 -3.43
CA GLY A 51 19.55 13.50 -2.38
C GLY A 51 19.04 13.84 -0.97
N THR A 52 17.72 13.97 -0.79
CA THR A 52 17.09 14.24 0.51
C THR A 52 16.29 13.06 1.05
N GLN A 53 16.39 11.89 0.41
CA GLN A 53 15.80 10.65 0.92
C GLN A 53 16.59 10.12 2.11
N GLY A 54 15.89 9.78 3.19
CA GLY A 54 16.46 9.12 4.35
C GLY A 54 15.61 9.29 5.60
N PRO A 55 15.98 8.63 6.70
CA PRO A 55 15.28 8.75 7.97
C PRO A 55 15.21 10.21 8.44
N ALA A 56 14.06 10.62 8.99
CA ALA A 56 13.88 11.98 9.47
C ALA A 56 14.86 12.35 10.60
N ASP A 57 15.23 11.40 11.46
CA ASP A 57 16.23 11.57 12.53
C ASP A 57 17.67 11.73 12.01
N GLU A 58 17.92 11.30 10.78
CA GLU A 58 19.19 11.51 10.06
C GLU A 58 19.16 12.77 9.16
N GLY A 59 18.06 13.54 9.19
CA GLY A 59 17.90 14.76 8.42
C GLY A 59 17.37 14.55 7.00
N GLY A 60 16.79 13.39 6.70
CA GLY A 60 16.05 13.17 5.47
C GLY A 60 14.75 13.98 5.43
N GLU A 61 14.39 14.47 4.25
CA GLU A 61 13.16 15.25 4.02
C GLU A 61 11.96 14.36 3.67
N TRP A 62 12.25 13.16 3.17
CA TRP A 62 11.25 12.14 2.84
C TRP A 62 11.87 10.74 2.92
N ASP A 63 11.04 9.73 3.15
CA ASP A 63 11.43 8.34 3.09
C ASP A 63 10.25 7.45 2.66
N TYR A 64 10.52 6.18 2.40
CA TYR A 64 9.48 5.21 2.11
C TYR A 64 9.79 3.81 2.65
N ASP A 65 8.74 3.08 3.00
CA ASP A 65 8.77 1.63 3.16
C ASP A 65 7.98 0.98 2.02
N LEU A 66 8.56 -0.06 1.42
CA LEU A 66 7.93 -0.85 0.38
C LEU A 66 8.00 -2.33 0.76
N SER A 67 6.84 -2.93 0.96
CA SER A 67 6.71 -4.33 1.31
C SER A 67 5.68 -5.04 0.44
N ALA A 68 5.80 -6.36 0.34
CA ALA A 68 4.83 -7.17 -0.38
C ALA A 68 4.69 -8.54 0.26
N VAL A 69 3.47 -9.06 0.27
CA VAL A 69 3.13 -10.40 0.73
C VAL A 69 2.36 -11.12 -0.37
N GLN A 70 2.72 -12.38 -0.64
CA GLN A 70 1.98 -13.22 -1.56
C GLN A 70 1.25 -14.33 -0.81
N GLU A 71 -0.05 -14.46 -1.05
CA GLU A 71 -0.92 -15.38 -0.33
C GLU A 71 -1.83 -16.14 -1.29
N VAL A 72 -2.15 -17.37 -0.91
CA VAL A 72 -3.11 -18.23 -1.62
C VAL A 72 -4.33 -18.41 -0.73
N ALA A 73 -5.43 -17.77 -1.11
CA ALA A 73 -6.68 -17.88 -0.34
C ALA A 73 -7.38 -19.22 -0.66
N THR A 74 -7.78 -19.95 0.38
CA THR A 74 -8.69 -21.10 0.23
C THR A 74 -10.06 -20.70 0.79
N PRO A 75 -11.12 -20.63 -0.04
CA PRO A 75 -12.44 -20.26 0.43
C PRO A 75 -12.96 -21.32 1.40
N LEU A 76 -13.57 -20.89 2.50
CA LEU A 76 -14.20 -21.76 3.49
C LEU A 76 -15.71 -21.55 3.45
N ALA A 77 -16.46 -22.63 3.25
CA ALA A 77 -17.89 -22.65 3.51
C ALA A 77 -18.12 -22.99 4.99
N LEU A 78 -18.75 -22.07 5.72
CA LEU A 78 -19.06 -22.23 7.14
C LEU A 78 -20.56 -22.46 7.31
N ALA A 79 -20.94 -23.47 8.09
CA ALA A 79 -22.32 -23.74 8.44
C ALA A 79 -22.46 -23.91 9.95
N PHE A 80 -23.35 -23.15 10.57
CA PHE A 80 -23.67 -23.31 11.99
C PHE A 80 -24.72 -24.41 12.16
N ASP A 81 -24.40 -25.44 12.92
CA ASP A 81 -25.35 -26.46 13.33
C ASP A 81 -25.97 -26.08 14.67
N SER A 82 -27.22 -25.62 14.63
CA SER A 82 -27.98 -25.23 15.82
C SER A 82 -28.28 -26.38 16.79
N ALA A 83 -28.27 -27.63 16.34
CA ALA A 83 -28.57 -28.78 17.19
C ALA A 83 -27.36 -29.16 18.07
N SER A 84 -26.15 -29.06 17.51
CA SER A 84 -24.90 -29.30 18.23
C SER A 84 -24.25 -28.04 18.80
N GLY A 85 -24.68 -26.85 18.35
CA GLY A 85 -24.09 -25.56 18.73
C GLY A 85 -22.69 -25.34 18.13
N THR A 86 -22.34 -26.02 17.04
CA THR A 86 -20.99 -26.02 16.47
C THR A 86 -20.96 -25.41 15.06
N ILE A 87 -19.76 -25.06 14.59
CA ILE A 87 -19.52 -24.60 13.21
C ILE A 87 -18.87 -25.73 12.43
N ALA A 88 -19.54 -26.21 11.39
CA ALA A 88 -18.95 -27.07 10.38
C ALA A 88 -18.17 -26.20 9.37
N VAL A 89 -16.94 -26.63 9.06
CA VAL A 89 -16.03 -25.92 8.16
C VAL A 89 -15.70 -26.83 6.98
N HIS A 90 -15.96 -26.35 5.76
CA HIS A 90 -15.61 -27.06 4.54
C HIS A 90 -14.72 -26.18 3.65
N ALA A 91 -13.48 -26.61 3.44
CA ALA A 91 -12.56 -25.93 2.55
C ALA A 91 -12.89 -26.23 1.08
N GLY A 92 -12.90 -25.19 0.24
CA GLY A 92 -13.01 -25.29 -1.20
C GLY A 92 -11.65 -25.40 -1.90
N THR A 93 -11.62 -25.12 -3.19
CA THR A 93 -10.39 -25.13 -3.99
C THR A 93 -9.58 -23.84 -3.76
N PRO A 94 -8.27 -23.92 -3.50
CA PRO A 94 -7.40 -22.75 -3.41
C PRO A 94 -7.48 -21.86 -4.66
N ALA A 95 -7.60 -20.56 -4.46
CA ALA A 95 -7.58 -19.55 -5.51
C ALA A 95 -6.15 -19.33 -6.04
N PRO A 96 -5.97 -18.67 -7.20
CA PRO A 96 -4.66 -18.18 -7.60
C PRO A 96 -4.05 -17.25 -6.54
N ALA A 97 -2.73 -17.28 -6.42
CA ALA A 97 -2.02 -16.42 -5.48
C ALA A 97 -2.30 -14.94 -5.78
N ARG A 98 -2.58 -14.17 -4.74
CA ARG A 98 -2.65 -12.70 -4.80
C ARG A 98 -1.44 -12.11 -4.10
N THR A 99 -1.00 -10.97 -4.58
CA THR A 99 0.09 -10.22 -3.97
C THR A 99 -0.46 -8.91 -3.44
N THR A 100 -0.32 -8.69 -2.15
CA THR A 100 -0.59 -7.41 -1.51
C THR A 100 0.70 -6.63 -1.49
N VAL A 101 0.71 -5.46 -2.13
CA VAL A 101 1.82 -4.51 -2.10
C VAL A 101 1.43 -3.36 -1.19
N THR A 102 2.31 -3.01 -0.26
CA THR A 102 2.13 -1.89 0.66
C THR A 102 3.25 -0.89 0.43
N LEU A 103 2.88 0.38 0.20
CA LEU A 103 3.79 1.50 0.11
C LEU A 103 3.40 2.51 1.18
N SER A 104 4.32 2.79 2.09
CA SER A 104 4.24 3.89 3.03
C SER A 104 5.26 4.94 2.60
N ILE A 105 4.83 6.17 2.32
CA ILE A 105 5.73 7.26 1.93
C ILE A 105 5.50 8.46 2.84
N SER A 106 6.56 8.92 3.48
CA SER A 106 6.49 9.99 4.47
C SER A 106 7.42 11.14 4.13
N GLY A 107 7.10 12.33 4.64
CA GLY A 107 7.95 13.50 4.49
C GLY A 107 7.35 14.73 5.15
N GLY A 108 8.10 15.84 5.09
CA GLY A 108 7.63 17.12 5.62
C GLY A 108 6.51 17.75 4.78
N SER A 109 5.90 18.81 5.31
CA SER A 109 4.79 19.54 4.64
C SER A 109 5.05 19.92 3.17
N ALA A 110 6.28 20.30 2.82
CA ALA A 110 6.66 20.61 1.44
C ALA A 110 6.58 19.38 0.52
N PHE A 111 7.05 18.22 1.00
CA PHE A 111 6.95 16.95 0.30
C PHE A 111 5.49 16.52 0.14
N CYS A 112 4.71 16.56 1.23
CA CYS A 112 3.30 16.19 1.20
C CYS A 112 2.50 17.07 0.23
N GLY A 113 2.73 18.39 0.23
CA GLY A 113 2.08 19.30 -0.71
C GLY A 113 2.39 18.97 -2.17
N ALA A 114 3.66 18.72 -2.48
CA ALA A 114 4.09 18.37 -3.84
C ALA A 114 3.51 17.02 -4.30
N LEU A 115 3.44 16.03 -3.42
CA LEU A 115 2.90 14.70 -3.73
C LEU A 115 1.40 14.78 -4.05
N ARG A 116 0.64 15.53 -3.24
CA ARG A 116 -0.78 15.81 -3.45
C ARG A 116 -1.02 16.48 -4.80
N GLU A 117 -0.22 17.48 -5.16
CA GLU A 117 -0.33 18.15 -6.46
C GLU A 117 0.00 17.21 -7.63
N ALA A 118 1.03 16.38 -7.50
CA ALA A 118 1.48 15.50 -8.58
C ALA A 118 0.51 14.35 -8.88
N PHE A 119 -0.12 13.78 -7.85
CA PHE A 119 -0.92 12.56 -7.95
C PHE A 119 -2.40 12.75 -7.65
N GLY A 120 -2.82 13.90 -7.11
CA GLY A 120 -4.21 14.18 -6.77
C GLY A 120 -4.72 13.33 -5.61
N VAL A 121 -3.86 13.09 -4.61
CA VAL A 121 -4.19 12.32 -3.40
C VAL A 121 -4.63 13.26 -2.27
N ASP A 122 -5.57 12.80 -1.45
CA ASP A 122 -6.14 13.54 -0.31
C ASP A 122 -5.55 13.13 1.05
#